data_AF-A0A0W7W5H3-F1
#
_entry.id   AF-A0A0W7W5H3-F1
#
_cell.length_a   1.000
_cell.length_b   1.000
_cell.length_c   1.000
_cell.angle_alpha   90.00
_cell.angle_beta   90.00
_cell.angle_gamma   90.00
#
_symmetry.space_group_name_H-M   'P 1'
#
loop_
_entity.id
_entity.type
_entity.pdbx_description
1 polymer ?
#
loop_
_entity_poly.entity_id
_entity_poly.type
_entity_poly.pdbx_seq_one_letter_code
_entity_poly.pdbx_strand_id
1 'polypeptide(L)'
;MNMLSDSFQRLPSHIQQDVLDSLDEEIRIGFQVSEEASADEKTSPEKSRQLADRIVKSLALRNSFTGESVTSPRDLGIGKRK
;
A
#
# COMPACT_ATOMS: atom_id res chain seq x y z
N MET A 1 21.20 -6.55 4.50
CA MET A 1 20.82 -5.58 5.56
C MET A 1 19.86 -4.57 4.95
N ASN A 2 18.58 -4.62 5.33
CA ASN A 2 17.57 -3.70 4.80
C ASN A 2 17.61 -2.40 5.63
N MET A 3 18.49 -1.47 5.27
CA MET A 3 18.77 -0.23 6.05
C MET A 3 17.53 0.63 6.36
N LEU A 4 16.46 0.45 5.58
CA LEU A 4 15.17 1.11 5.80
C LEU A 4 14.43 0.58 7.03
N SER A 5 14.48 -0.73 7.30
CA SER A 5 13.84 -1.33 8.47
C SER A 5 14.54 -0.90 9.76
N ASP A 6 15.89 -0.89 9.78
CA ASP A 6 16.67 -0.44 10.94
C ASP A 6 16.42 1.02 11.30
N SER A 7 16.24 1.89 10.30
CA SER A 7 15.93 3.30 10.52
C SER A 7 14.49 3.50 10.99
N PHE A 8 13.57 2.72 10.43
CA PHE A 8 12.16 2.74 10.81
C PHE A 8 11.93 2.24 12.25
N GLN A 9 12.61 1.16 12.65
CA GLN A 9 12.53 0.60 14.00
C GLN A 9 13.06 1.54 15.09
N ARG A 10 13.88 2.53 14.73
CA ARG A 10 14.37 3.57 15.67
C ARG A 10 13.34 4.67 15.95
N LEU A 11 12.28 4.77 15.14
CA LEU A 11 11.21 5.72 15.37
C LEU A 11 10.37 5.31 16.59
N PRO A 12 9.72 6.25 17.30
CA PRO A 12 8.74 5.90 18.31
C PRO A 12 7.62 5.03 17.74
N SER A 13 7.06 4.11 18.54
CA SER A 13 6.03 3.17 18.10
C SER A 13 4.80 3.85 17.48
N HIS A 14 4.39 5.01 18.00
CA HIS A 14 3.27 5.78 17.42
C HIS A 14 3.59 6.31 16.02
N ILE A 15 4.82 6.78 15.78
CA ILE A 15 5.25 7.23 14.45
C ILE A 15 5.36 6.05 13.48
N GLN A 16 5.86 4.90 13.96
CA GLN A 16 5.87 3.67 13.15
C GLN A 16 4.45 3.30 12.74
N GLN A 17 3.51 3.30 13.69
CA GLN A 17 2.12 3.00 13.41
C GLN A 17 1.49 4.02 12.44
N ASP A 18 1.69 5.32 12.64
CA ASP A 18 1.15 6.36 11.76
C ASP A 18 1.65 6.20 10.31
N VAL A 19 2.92 5.82 10.12
CA VAL A 19 3.48 5.57 8.79
C VAL A 19 2.87 4.32 8.16
N LEU A 20 2.73 3.23 8.92
CA LEU A 20 2.09 2.01 8.41
C LEU A 20 0.61 2.25 8.09
N ASP A 21 -0.11 2.96 8.95
CA ASP A 21 -1.52 3.30 8.74
C ASP A 21 -1.69 4.18 7.50
N SER A 22 -0.78 5.13 7.27
CA SER A 22 -0.79 5.96 6.07
C SER A 22 -0.53 5.13 4.80
N LEU A 23 0.42 4.20 4.84
CA LEU A 23 0.69 3.29 3.72
C LEU A 23 -0.49 2.36 3.45
N ASP A 24 -1.10 1.84 4.51
CA ASP A 24 -2.26 0.96 4.44
C ASP A 24 -3.47 1.69 3.84
N GLU A 25 -3.68 2.97 4.18
CA GLU A 25 -4.70 3.82 3.58
C GLU A 25 -4.41 4.11 2.10
N GLU A 26 -3.17 4.45 1.74
CA GLU A 26 -2.79 4.66 0.34
C GLU A 26 -3.00 3.41 -0.51
N ILE A 27 -2.64 2.24 0.01
CA ILE A 27 -2.85 0.96 -0.66
C ILE A 27 -4.35 0.72 -0.84
N ARG A 28 -5.15 0.91 0.22
CA ARG A 28 -6.62 0.76 0.17
C ARG A 28 -7.24 1.64 -0.89
N ILE A 29 -6.95 2.93 -0.88
CA ILE A 29 -7.47 3.91 -1.84
C ILE A 29 -7.01 3.53 -3.25
N GLY A 30 -5.74 3.18 -3.42
CA GLY A 30 -5.19 2.77 -4.71
C GLY A 30 -5.93 1.59 -5.31
N PHE A 31 -6.19 0.55 -4.52
CA PHE A 31 -6.97 -0.61 -4.96
C PHE A 31 -8.42 -0.27 -5.25
N GLN A 32 -9.09 0.51 -4.40
CA GLN A 32 -10.47 0.94 -4.64
C GLN A 32 -10.59 1.73 -5.96
N VAL A 33 -9.71 2.70 -6.17
CA VAL A 33 -9.67 3.48 -7.41
C VAL A 33 -9.33 2.60 -8.61
N SER A 34 -8.54 1.54 -8.43
CA SER A 34 -8.20 0.60 -9.50
C SER A 34 -9.40 -0.25 -9.90
N GLU A 35 -10.20 -0.69 -8.92
CA GLU A 35 -11.46 -1.40 -9.17
C GLU A 35 -12.48 -0.48 -9.87
N GLU A 36 -12.62 0.77 -9.42
CA GLU A 36 -13.48 1.77 -10.04
C GLU A 36 -13.03 2.14 -11.46
N ALA A 37 -11.72 2.32 -11.66
CA ALA A 37 -11.12 2.59 -12.97
C ALA A 37 -11.26 1.43 -13.95
N SER A 38 -11.26 0.19 -13.44
CA SER A 38 -11.51 -1.01 -14.26
C SER A 38 -12.98 -1.14 -14.66
N ALA A 39 -13.89 -0.52 -13.91
CA ALA A 39 -15.31 -0.43 -14.22
C ALA A 39 -15.65 0.75 -15.15
N ASP A 40 -14.78 1.75 -15.25
CA ASP A 40 -14.96 2.93 -16.11
C ASP A 40 -14.14 2.82 -17.42
N GLU A 41 -14.84 2.61 -18.53
CA GLU A 41 -14.26 2.53 -19.90
C GLU A 41 -13.46 3.77 -20.33
N LYS A 42 -13.54 4.89 -19.61
CA LYS A 42 -12.82 6.13 -19.94
C LYS A 42 -11.44 6.24 -19.28
N THR A 43 -11.04 5.27 -18.46
CA THR A 43 -9.72 5.32 -17.82
C THR A 43 -8.63 5.06 -18.85
N SER A 44 -7.78 6.07 -19.10
CA SER A 44 -6.60 5.89 -19.96
C SER A 44 -5.66 4.82 -19.38
N PRO A 45 -5.13 3.89 -20.20
CA PRO A 45 -4.17 2.88 -19.77
C PRO A 45 -2.97 3.44 -18.98
N GLU A 46 -2.57 4.68 -19.27
CA GLU A 46 -1.48 5.36 -18.57
C GLU A 46 -1.84 5.66 -17.11
N LYS A 47 -3.07 6.11 -16.84
CA LYS A 47 -3.55 6.38 -15.49
C LYS A 47 -3.67 5.08 -14.68
N SER A 48 -4.15 4.01 -15.29
CA SER A 48 -4.22 2.69 -14.64
C SER A 48 -2.83 2.16 -14.30
N ARG A 49 -1.83 2.35 -15.18
CA ARG A 49 -0.44 1.99 -14.88
C ARG A 49 0.16 2.83 -13.76
N GLN A 50 -0.03 4.14 -13.79
CA GLN A 50 0.44 5.02 -12.71
C GLN A 50 -0.16 4.63 -11.35
N LEU A 51 -1.44 4.23 -11.34
CA LEU A 51 -2.11 3.76 -10.13
C LEU A 51 -1.52 2.44 -9.63
N ALA A 52 -1.34 1.46 -10.53
CA ALA A 52 -0.70 0.18 -10.20
C ALA A 52 0.72 0.38 -9.65
N ASP A 53 1.52 1.25 -10.28
CA ASP A 53 2.88 1.57 -9.84
C ASP A 53 2.89 2.19 -8.44
N ARG A 54 1.92 3.06 -8.11
CA ARG A 54 1.79 3.65 -6.76
C ARG A 54 1.47 2.58 -5.73
N ILE A 55 0.51 1.70 -6.01
CA ILE A 55 0.15 0.58 -5.13
C ILE A 55 1.36 -0.32 -4.86
N VAL A 56 2.09 -0.72 -5.91
CA VAL A 56 3.27 -1.58 -5.79
C VAL A 56 4.37 -0.91 -4.97
N LYS A 57 4.60 0.39 -5.16
CA LYS A 57 5.59 1.15 -4.37
C LYS A 57 5.21 1.22 -2.89
N SER A 58 3.95 1.53 -2.57
CA SER A 58 3.49 1.60 -1.17
C SER A 58 3.54 0.22 -0.50
N LEU A 59 3.18 -0.86 -1.20
CA LEU A 59 3.34 -2.24 -0.72
C LEU A 59 4.81 -2.60 -0.47
N ALA A 60 5.70 -2.30 -1.43
CA ALA A 60 7.12 -2.58 -1.30
C ALA A 60 7.75 -1.82 -0.12
N LEU A 61 7.33 -0.59 0.11
CA LEU A 61 7.80 0.22 1.24
C LEU A 61 7.31 -0.35 2.57
N ARG A 62 6.03 -0.70 2.66
CA ARG A 62 5.46 -1.35 3.85
C ARG A 62 6.17 -2.65 4.18
N ASN A 63 6.34 -3.52 3.18
CA ASN A 63 7.07 -4.79 3.32
C ASN A 63 8.53 -4.57 3.71
N SER A 64 9.15 -3.49 3.24
CA SER A 64 10.52 -3.12 3.63
C SER A 64 10.62 -2.69 5.10
N PHE A 65 9.56 -2.08 5.65
CA PHE A 65 9.50 -1.66 7.05
C PHE A 65 9.17 -2.82 8.00
N THR A 66 8.17 -3.64 7.66
CA THR A 66 7.68 -4.71 8.53
C THR A 66 8.37 -6.06 8.31
N GLY A 67 9.06 -6.24 7.18
CA GLY A 67 9.61 -7.54 6.76
C GLY A 67 8.56 -8.52 6.27
N GLU A 68 7.31 -8.09 6.11
CA GLU A 68 6.21 -8.91 5.63
C GLU A 68 6.18 -8.99 4.10
N SER A 69 5.37 -9.91 3.56
CA SER A 69 5.15 -10.06 2.12
C SER A 69 3.67 -9.84 1.80
N VAL A 70 3.20 -8.61 2.00
CA VAL A 70 1.85 -8.20 1.64
C VAL A 70 1.78 -7.97 0.13
N THR A 71 0.78 -8.57 -0.50
CA THR A 71 0.54 -8.46 -1.95
C THR A 71 -0.87 -7.97 -2.27
N SER A 72 -1.77 -7.97 -1.30
CA SER A 72 -3.18 -7.61 -1.44
C SER A 72 -3.70 -6.83 -0.22
N PRO A 73 -4.71 -5.96 -0.36
CA PRO A 73 -5.39 -5.34 0.77
C PRO A 73 -5.94 -6.36 1.77
N ARG A 74 -6.31 -7.55 1.29
CA ARG A 74 -6.81 -8.63 2.15
C ARG A 74 -5.76 -9.10 3.16
N ASP A 75 -4.48 -9.09 2.78
CA ASP A 75 -3.36 -9.44 3.66
C ASP A 75 -3.22 -8.41 4.79
N LEU A 76 -3.70 -7.18 4.57
CA LEU A 76 -3.74 -6.09 5.56
C LEU A 76 -5.01 -6.13 6.44
N GLY A 77 -5.89 -7.11 6.26
CA GLY A 77 -7.24 -7.07 6.85
C GLY A 77 -8.12 -5.95 6.28
N ILE A 78 -7.72 -5.36 5.16
CA ILE A 78 -8.39 -4.27 4.47
C ILE A 78 -9.27 -4.88 3.38
N GLY A 79 -10.55 -5.02 3.69
CA GLY A 79 -11.54 -5.58 2.78
C GLY A 79 -12.73 -6.10 3.57
N LYS A 80 -13.94 -5.77 3.12
CA LYS A 80 -15.19 -6.09 3.84
C LYS A 80 -15.20 -7.56 4.27
N ARG A 81 -15.31 -7.81 5.58
CA ARG A 81 -15.92 -9.05 6.07
C ARG A 81 -17.35 -9.03 5.53
N LYS A 82 -17.64 -9.94 4.61
CA LYS A 82 -19.02 -10.23 4.22
C LYS A 82 -19.78 -10.78 5.41
#